data_AF-H3BZ68-F1
#
_entry.id   AF-H3BZ68-F1
#
_cell.length_a   1.000
_cell.length_b   1.000
_cell.length_c   1.000
_cell.angle_alpha   90.00
_cell.angle_beta   90.00
_cell.angle_gamma   90.00
#
_symmetry.space_group_name_H-M   'P 1'
#
loop_
_entity.id
_entity.type
_entity.pdbx_description
1 polymer ?
#
loop_
_entity_poly.entity_id
_entity_poly.type
_entity_poly.pdbx_seq_one_letter_code
_entity_poly.pdbx_strand_id
1 'polypeptide(L)'
;MSREQASLTELLLRLDSPELRQVEQVRAELNQLLSTDRGGAVVSSLVEYYLDSSSSQAVALLSSIREPHHKVLLEKLNESLNRPGSRLETVTLLGHLVRKQPPWVHQISRLPLLSTRVRCLKTDADVLVLVSALLVLVTLLPMIPQAGKQHVYDFFDVFGRLTSWSYKNPGQAAAAHLLHLRAGVYSLFHRLYGMFPCSFMSYLRLHYSMKENLDTFQEVVQPMLGLVRLHPQLVTGTQDYELDPSRWRSYEVHDIVMECSRLSLDPLESSCED
;
A
#
# COMPACT_ATOMS: atom_id res chain seq x y z
N MET A 1 -33.05 16.48 3.40
CA MET A 1 -31.78 16.52 4.14
C MET A 1 -32.13 16.57 5.62
N SER A 2 -31.74 15.57 6.41
CA SER A 2 -32.10 15.48 7.83
C SER A 2 -31.30 16.49 8.66
N ARG A 3 -31.87 16.99 9.78
CA ARG A 3 -31.19 17.93 10.70
C ARG A 3 -29.82 17.42 11.16
N GLU A 4 -29.65 16.11 11.28
CA GLU A 4 -28.40 15.45 11.68
C GLU A 4 -27.27 15.55 10.63
N GLN A 5 -27.61 15.55 9.33
CA GLN A 5 -26.61 15.74 8.25
C GLN A 5 -26.09 17.18 8.22
N ALA A 6 -26.96 18.15 8.48
CA ALA A 6 -26.57 19.55 8.58
C ALA A 6 -25.63 19.78 9.79
N SER A 7 -25.94 19.20 10.95
CA SER A 7 -25.07 19.31 12.13
C SER A 7 -23.71 18.63 11.94
N LEU A 8 -23.66 17.48 11.26
CA LEU A 8 -22.39 16.80 10.97
C LEU A 8 -21.49 17.64 10.07
N THR A 9 -22.06 18.29 9.05
CA THR A 9 -21.29 19.13 8.12
C THR A 9 -20.69 20.33 8.84
N GLU A 10 -21.44 20.97 9.75
CA GLU A 10 -20.95 22.08 10.58
C GLU A 10 -19.81 21.65 11.52
N LEU A 11 -19.91 20.46 12.13
CA LEU A 11 -18.84 19.90 12.95
C LEU A 11 -17.57 19.65 12.14
N LEU A 12 -17.70 19.07 10.94
CA LEU A 12 -16.55 18.80 10.07
C LEU A 12 -15.84 20.10 9.64
N LEU A 13 -16.57 21.16 9.33
CA LEU A 13 -15.97 22.46 8.99
C LEU A 13 -15.16 23.07 10.15
N ARG A 14 -15.49 22.72 11.40
CA ARG A 14 -14.78 23.20 12.60
C ARG A 14 -13.60 22.31 13.00
N LEU A 15 -13.38 21.20 12.30
CA LEU A 15 -12.34 20.22 12.63
C LEU A 15 -10.92 20.77 12.40
N ASP A 16 -10.76 21.67 11.43
CA ASP A 16 -9.50 22.34 11.10
C ASP A 16 -9.37 23.75 11.72
N SER A 17 -10.12 24.02 12.80
CA SER A 17 -10.01 25.30 13.51
C SER A 17 -8.60 25.52 14.10
N PRO A 18 -8.08 26.76 14.10
CA PRO A 18 -6.82 27.08 14.78
C PRO A 18 -6.91 26.96 16.32
N GLU A 19 -8.12 26.89 16.88
CA GLU A 19 -8.34 26.79 18.32
C GLU A 19 -8.30 25.33 18.80
N LEU A 20 -7.21 24.93 19.48
CA LEU A 20 -7.01 23.56 19.96
C LEU A 20 -8.20 23.03 20.79
N ARG A 21 -8.72 23.84 21.71
CA ARG A 21 -9.87 23.45 22.55
C ARG A 21 -11.11 23.13 21.72
N GLN A 22 -11.33 23.89 20.65
CA GLN A 22 -12.45 23.68 19.74
C GLN A 22 -12.28 22.37 18.97
N VAL A 23 -11.06 22.10 18.47
CA VAL A 23 -10.74 20.84 17.79
C VAL A 23 -10.91 19.64 18.71
N GLU A 24 -10.44 19.72 19.96
CA GLU A 24 -10.62 18.65 20.95
C GLU A 24 -12.10 18.37 21.25
N GLN A 25 -12.90 19.43 21.40
CA GLN A 25 -14.34 19.30 21.60
C GLN A 25 -15.02 18.65 20.39
N VAL A 26 -14.76 19.16 19.19
CA VAL A 26 -15.32 18.61 17.93
C VAL A 26 -14.92 17.15 17.75
N ARG A 27 -13.68 16.80 18.07
CA ARG A 27 -13.18 15.42 18.01
C ARG A 27 -13.91 14.51 19.00
N ALA A 28 -14.18 14.99 20.22
CA ALA A 28 -14.94 14.24 21.21
C ALA A 28 -16.39 13.98 20.74
N GLU A 29 -17.04 15.01 20.19
CA GLU A 29 -18.40 14.92 19.64
C GLU A 29 -18.46 13.96 18.44
N LEU A 30 -17.50 14.03 17.50
CA LEU A 30 -17.41 13.11 16.36
C LEU A 30 -17.16 11.67 16.79
N ASN A 31 -16.34 11.44 17.82
CA ASN A 31 -16.14 10.09 18.36
C ASN A 31 -17.42 9.53 19.01
N GLN A 32 -18.20 10.38 19.69
CA GLN A 32 -19.50 9.98 20.20
C GLN A 32 -20.46 9.62 19.06
N LEU A 33 -20.52 10.43 18.00
CA LEU A 33 -21.33 10.13 16.81
C LEU A 33 -20.88 8.84 16.11
N LEU A 34 -19.58 8.60 15.97
CA LEU A 34 -19.03 7.34 15.44
C LEU A 34 -19.47 6.13 16.28
N SER A 35 -19.51 6.28 17.62
CA SER A 35 -19.89 5.18 18.50
C SER A 35 -21.38 4.80 18.41
N THR A 36 -22.24 5.75 18.03
CA THR A 36 -23.70 5.53 17.92
C THR A 36 -24.15 5.27 16.48
N ASP A 37 -23.33 5.63 15.49
CA ASP A 37 -23.62 5.46 14.06
C ASP A 37 -23.61 3.99 13.65
N ARG A 38 -24.79 3.42 13.39
CA ARG A 38 -24.93 2.05 12.89
C ARG A 38 -24.82 1.94 11.38
N GLY A 39 -25.01 3.05 10.65
CA GLY A 39 -25.09 3.09 9.19
C GLY A 39 -23.78 3.44 8.50
N GLY A 40 -22.78 3.93 9.25
CA GLY A 40 -21.50 4.36 8.69
C GLY A 40 -21.58 5.68 7.91
N ALA A 41 -22.64 6.47 8.14
CA ALA A 41 -22.80 7.79 7.55
C ALA A 41 -21.70 8.75 8.01
N VAL A 42 -21.32 8.70 9.29
CA VAL A 42 -20.28 9.56 9.87
C VAL A 42 -18.92 9.22 9.25
N VAL A 43 -18.62 7.93 9.11
CA VAL A 43 -17.39 7.46 8.43
C VAL A 43 -17.36 7.94 6.99
N SER A 44 -18.46 7.79 6.27
CA SER A 44 -18.56 8.21 4.86
C SER A 44 -18.33 9.71 4.71
N SER A 45 -18.96 10.53 5.55
CA SER A 45 -18.76 11.98 5.54
C SER A 45 -17.35 12.40 5.94
N LEU A 46 -16.72 11.72 6.89
CA LEU A 46 -15.32 11.95 7.25
C LEU A 46 -14.36 11.64 6.09
N VAL A 47 -14.63 10.58 5.31
CA VAL A 47 -13.85 10.26 4.11
C VAL A 47 -14.02 11.35 3.06
N GLU A 48 -15.25 11.73 2.69
CA GLU A 48 -15.47 12.80 1.69
C GLU A 48 -14.85 14.12 2.16
N TYR A 49 -15.01 14.50 3.43
CA TYR A 49 -14.36 15.69 3.99
C TYR A 49 -12.84 15.64 3.85
N TYR A 50 -12.21 14.50 4.12
CA TYR A 50 -10.78 14.34 3.90
C TYR A 50 -10.41 14.47 2.41
N LEU A 51 -11.18 13.90 1.49
CA LEU A 51 -10.90 13.99 0.05
C LEU A 51 -10.94 15.44 -0.45
N ASP A 52 -11.80 16.27 0.15
CA ASP A 52 -11.92 17.70 -0.21
C ASP A 52 -10.88 18.60 0.50
N SER A 53 -10.50 18.27 1.74
CA SER A 53 -9.70 19.17 2.60
C SER A 53 -8.25 18.73 2.81
N SER A 54 -7.93 17.44 2.61
CA SER A 54 -6.69 16.82 3.08
C SER A 54 -6.40 17.04 4.59
N SER A 55 -7.45 17.20 5.40
CA SER A 55 -7.35 17.45 6.84
C SER A 55 -6.58 16.37 7.60
N SER A 56 -5.52 16.77 8.33
CA SER A 56 -4.77 15.86 9.21
C SER A 56 -5.60 15.38 10.40
N GLN A 57 -6.58 16.16 10.85
CA GLN A 57 -7.49 15.79 11.93
C GLN A 57 -8.46 14.70 11.46
N ALA A 58 -8.95 14.80 10.23
CA ALA A 58 -9.75 13.74 9.61
C ALA A 58 -8.95 12.44 9.51
N VAL A 59 -7.67 12.50 9.09
CA VAL A 59 -6.78 11.33 9.07
C VAL A 59 -6.66 10.70 10.47
N ALA A 60 -6.49 11.51 11.53
CA ALA A 60 -6.37 11.01 12.89
C ALA A 60 -7.64 10.30 13.38
N LEU A 61 -8.82 10.82 13.05
CA LEU A 61 -10.11 10.18 13.34
C LEU A 61 -10.29 8.88 12.55
N LEU A 62 -10.08 8.92 11.23
CA LEU A 62 -10.22 7.76 10.35
C LEU A 62 -9.23 6.64 10.73
N SER A 63 -8.03 6.98 11.18
CA SER A 63 -7.02 6.03 11.67
C SER A 63 -7.41 5.35 12.99
N SER A 64 -8.37 5.91 13.73
CA SER A 64 -8.86 5.35 14.99
C SER A 64 -10.08 4.43 14.82
N ILE A 65 -10.59 4.29 13.60
CA ILE A 65 -11.75 3.45 13.28
C ILE A 65 -11.48 1.98 13.65
N ARG A 66 -12.46 1.39 14.32
CA ARG A 66 -12.47 -0.01 14.76
C ARG A 66 -13.59 -0.78 14.07
N GLU A 67 -13.72 -2.07 14.41
CA GLU A 67 -14.86 -2.86 13.96
C GLU A 67 -16.17 -2.37 14.61
N PRO A 68 -17.31 -2.38 13.89
CA PRO A 68 -17.52 -2.86 12.52
C PRO A 68 -17.33 -1.80 11.40
N HIS A 69 -17.05 -0.55 11.77
CA HIS A 69 -17.01 0.62 10.86
C HIS A 69 -15.92 0.55 9.79
N HIS A 70 -14.88 -0.26 9.99
CA HIS A 70 -13.81 -0.48 9.02
C HIS A 70 -14.32 -1.01 7.68
N LYS A 71 -15.41 -1.78 7.64
CA LYS A 71 -15.99 -2.27 6.38
C LYS A 71 -16.47 -1.11 5.51
N VAL A 72 -17.24 -0.20 6.11
CA VAL A 72 -17.74 1.01 5.42
C VAL A 72 -16.58 1.89 4.98
N LEU A 73 -15.55 2.06 5.83
CA LEU A 73 -14.34 2.78 5.47
C LEU A 73 -13.68 2.18 4.21
N LEU A 74 -13.45 0.86 4.19
CA LEU A 74 -12.79 0.17 3.09
C LEU A 74 -13.62 0.20 1.79
N GLU A 75 -14.95 0.10 1.90
CA GLU A 75 -15.87 0.25 0.77
C GLU A 75 -15.81 1.67 0.19
N LYS A 76 -15.85 2.70 1.05
CA LYS A 76 -15.72 4.10 0.63
C LYS A 76 -14.36 4.43 0.02
N LEU A 77 -13.28 3.88 0.55
CA LEU A 77 -11.96 3.99 -0.08
C LEU A 77 -11.95 3.33 -1.46
N ASN A 78 -12.58 2.17 -1.62
CA ASN A 78 -12.65 1.50 -2.92
C ASN A 78 -13.47 2.31 -3.94
N GLU A 79 -14.60 2.88 -3.56
CA GLU A 79 -15.39 3.78 -4.41
C GLU A 79 -14.56 5.01 -4.82
N SER A 80 -13.87 5.62 -3.86
CA SER A 80 -13.05 6.82 -4.07
C SER A 80 -11.83 6.57 -4.95
N LEU A 81 -11.25 5.37 -4.89
CA LEU A 81 -10.12 4.98 -5.72
C LEU A 81 -10.50 4.84 -7.21
N ASN A 82 -11.76 4.50 -7.49
CA ASN A 82 -12.29 4.42 -8.85
C ASN A 82 -12.58 5.80 -9.46
N ARG A 83 -12.68 6.86 -8.64
CA ARG A 83 -12.84 8.26 -9.10
C ARG A 83 -11.45 8.84 -9.44
N PRO A 84 -11.17 9.24 -10.69
CA PRO A 84 -9.86 9.80 -11.06
C PRO A 84 -9.44 11.01 -10.25
N GLY A 85 -10.39 11.91 -9.93
CA GLY A 85 -10.11 13.18 -9.24
C GLY A 85 -9.79 13.06 -7.74
N SER A 86 -10.00 11.89 -7.12
CA SER A 86 -9.74 11.68 -5.68
C SER A 86 -8.73 10.55 -5.43
N ARG A 87 -8.09 10.04 -6.50
CA ARG A 87 -7.31 8.80 -6.44
C ARG A 87 -6.06 8.99 -5.58
N LEU A 88 -5.34 10.09 -5.76
CA LEU A 88 -4.12 10.38 -5.01
C LEU A 88 -4.40 10.53 -3.51
N GLU A 89 -5.42 11.29 -3.16
CA GLU A 89 -5.85 11.56 -1.79
C GLU A 89 -6.29 10.24 -1.12
N THR A 90 -7.08 9.43 -1.83
CA THR A 90 -7.54 8.12 -1.36
C THR A 90 -6.35 7.18 -1.07
N VAL A 91 -5.38 7.10 -1.98
CA VAL A 91 -4.19 6.26 -1.78
C VAL A 91 -3.33 6.79 -0.64
N THR A 92 -3.20 8.11 -0.53
CA THR A 92 -2.46 8.76 0.56
C THR A 92 -3.10 8.44 1.92
N LEU A 93 -4.43 8.55 2.02
CA LEU A 93 -5.17 8.14 3.21
C LEU A 93 -4.96 6.67 3.53
N LEU A 94 -5.07 5.78 2.53
CA LEU A 94 -4.81 4.36 2.73
C LEU A 94 -3.39 4.11 3.27
N GLY A 95 -2.39 4.86 2.80
CA GLY A 95 -1.04 4.82 3.33
C GLY A 95 -0.91 5.31 4.78
N HIS A 96 -1.68 6.32 5.18
CA HIS A 96 -1.77 6.71 6.60
C HIS A 96 -2.40 5.60 7.46
N LEU A 97 -3.48 4.99 6.99
CA LEU A 97 -4.19 3.93 7.72
C LEU A 97 -3.33 2.68 7.88
N VAL A 98 -2.74 2.16 6.79
CA VAL A 98 -1.94 0.93 6.80
C VAL A 98 -0.71 1.06 7.69
N ARG A 99 -0.05 2.23 7.72
CA ARG A 99 1.10 2.48 8.61
C ARG A 99 0.78 2.38 10.09
N LYS A 100 -0.49 2.55 10.49
CA LYS A 100 -0.93 2.38 11.88
C LYS A 100 -1.18 0.92 12.26
N GLN A 101 -1.06 -0.02 11.31
CA GLN A 101 -1.30 -1.45 11.52
C GLN A 101 -2.61 -1.73 12.28
N PRO A 102 -3.76 -1.24 11.77
CA PRO A 102 -5.03 -1.45 12.45
C PRO A 102 -5.34 -2.96 12.54
N PRO A 103 -6.07 -3.40 13.57
CA PRO A 103 -6.35 -4.82 13.80
C PRO A 103 -7.07 -5.50 12.62
N TRP A 104 -7.81 -4.71 11.82
CA TRP A 104 -8.54 -5.16 10.63
C TRP A 104 -7.73 -5.05 9.32
N VAL A 105 -6.42 -4.71 9.35
CA VAL A 105 -5.60 -4.49 8.14
C VAL A 105 -5.60 -5.69 7.18
N HIS A 106 -5.65 -6.91 7.72
CA HIS A 106 -5.75 -8.15 6.97
C HIS A 106 -7.02 -8.26 6.12
N GLN A 107 -8.06 -7.48 6.41
CA GLN A 107 -9.31 -7.47 5.63
C GLN A 107 -9.19 -6.66 4.33
N ILE A 108 -8.14 -5.84 4.17
CA ILE A 108 -7.86 -5.11 2.93
C ILE A 108 -7.69 -6.06 1.75
N SER A 109 -7.09 -7.24 1.97
CA SER A 109 -6.92 -8.26 0.93
C SER A 109 -8.19 -9.04 0.60
N ARG A 110 -9.20 -9.00 1.48
CA ARG A 110 -10.49 -9.71 1.31
C ARG A 110 -11.50 -8.89 0.53
N LEU A 111 -11.34 -7.56 0.53
CA LEU A 111 -12.21 -6.62 -0.15
C LEU A 111 -11.65 -6.23 -1.53
N PRO A 112 -12.50 -5.76 -2.46
CA PRO A 112 -12.07 -5.37 -3.81
C PRO A 112 -11.03 -4.25 -3.83
N LEU A 113 -10.81 -3.56 -2.70
CA LEU A 113 -9.85 -2.47 -2.56
C LEU A 113 -8.44 -2.87 -3.00
N LEU A 114 -7.94 -4.06 -2.62
CA LEU A 114 -6.63 -4.53 -3.04
C LEU A 114 -6.55 -4.68 -4.57
N SER A 115 -7.57 -5.29 -5.18
CA SER A 115 -7.66 -5.50 -6.62
C SER A 115 -7.77 -4.18 -7.39
N THR A 116 -8.57 -3.22 -6.91
CA THR A 116 -8.68 -1.88 -7.50
C THR A 116 -7.34 -1.14 -7.42
N ARG A 117 -6.62 -1.25 -6.30
CA ARG A 117 -5.28 -0.65 -6.16
C ARG A 117 -4.25 -1.28 -7.10
N VAL A 118 -4.22 -2.61 -7.19
CA VAL A 118 -3.38 -3.32 -8.15
C VAL A 118 -3.71 -2.86 -9.57
N ARG A 119 -5.00 -2.68 -9.90
CA ARG A 119 -5.42 -2.12 -11.20
C ARG A 119 -4.86 -0.72 -11.41
N CYS A 120 -4.92 0.18 -10.43
CA CYS A 120 -4.27 1.50 -10.53
C CYS A 120 -2.77 1.35 -10.83
N LEU A 121 -2.06 0.50 -10.08
CA LEU A 121 -0.65 0.20 -10.32
C LEU A 121 -0.38 -0.48 -11.67
N LYS A 122 -1.39 -1.07 -12.32
CA LYS A 122 -1.32 -1.70 -13.65
C LYS A 122 -1.79 -0.80 -14.81
N THR A 123 -2.52 0.29 -14.57
CA THR A 123 -3.07 1.13 -15.66
C THR A 123 -2.84 2.64 -15.52
N ASP A 124 -2.53 3.17 -14.33
CA ASP A 124 -2.38 4.61 -14.12
C ASP A 124 -1.10 5.18 -14.75
N ALA A 125 -1.12 6.45 -15.11
CA ALA A 125 0.01 7.20 -15.68
C ALA A 125 0.51 8.32 -14.75
N ASP A 126 -0.26 8.70 -13.74
CA ASP A 126 0.17 9.71 -12.77
C ASP A 126 1.24 9.12 -11.82
N VAL A 127 2.45 9.65 -11.91
CA VAL A 127 3.60 9.18 -11.13
C VAL A 127 3.38 9.30 -9.62
N LEU A 128 2.69 10.34 -9.15
CA LEU A 128 2.42 10.51 -7.73
C LEU A 128 1.46 9.44 -7.22
N VAL A 129 0.46 9.09 -8.02
CA VAL A 129 -0.44 7.97 -7.71
C VAL A 129 0.32 6.66 -7.72
N LEU A 130 1.19 6.42 -8.72
CA LEU A 130 2.00 5.20 -8.81
C LEU A 130 2.94 5.06 -7.60
N VAL A 131 3.70 6.10 -7.26
CA VAL A 131 4.62 6.12 -6.11
C VAL A 131 3.84 5.85 -4.82
N SER A 132 2.77 6.61 -4.58
CA SER A 132 1.97 6.46 -3.36
C SER A 132 1.37 5.05 -3.26
N ALA A 133 0.77 4.54 -4.34
CA ALA A 133 0.12 3.23 -4.33
C ALA A 133 1.15 2.08 -4.17
N LEU A 134 2.35 2.26 -4.72
CA LEU A 134 3.45 1.32 -4.61
C LEU A 134 3.96 1.24 -3.17
N LEU A 135 4.17 2.38 -2.51
CA LEU A 135 4.58 2.41 -1.11
C LEU A 135 3.55 1.75 -0.18
N VAL A 136 2.25 1.95 -0.45
CA VAL A 136 1.19 1.24 0.28
C VAL A 136 1.27 -0.27 0.02
N LEU A 137 1.52 -0.72 -1.22
CA LEU A 137 1.67 -2.14 -1.52
C LEU A 137 2.86 -2.76 -0.78
N VAL A 138 4.03 -2.12 -0.85
CA VAL A 138 5.25 -2.57 -0.15
C VAL A 138 5.03 -2.68 1.35
N THR A 139 4.34 -1.70 1.95
CA THR A 139 4.01 -1.69 3.38
C THR A 139 2.97 -2.76 3.73
N LEU A 140 1.99 -3.01 2.86
CA LEU A 140 0.92 -3.97 3.13
C LEU A 140 1.40 -5.42 3.02
N LEU A 141 2.31 -5.74 2.09
CA LEU A 141 2.78 -7.11 1.84
C LEU A 141 3.13 -7.91 3.11
N PRO A 142 3.98 -7.43 4.04
CA PRO A 142 4.28 -8.16 5.28
C PRO A 142 3.09 -8.26 6.25
N MET A 143 2.05 -7.43 6.08
CA MET A 143 0.81 -7.50 6.87
C MET A 143 -0.20 -8.51 6.29
N ILE A 144 -0.01 -8.93 5.04
CA ILE A 144 -0.82 -9.96 4.37
C ILE A 144 0.07 -11.06 3.76
N PRO A 145 0.92 -11.72 4.57
CA PRO A 145 1.94 -12.64 4.05
C PRO A 145 1.37 -13.90 3.39
N GLN A 146 0.08 -14.18 3.61
CA GLN A 146 -0.68 -15.29 3.03
C GLN A 146 -1.56 -14.82 1.87
N ALA A 147 -1.05 -13.90 1.05
CA ALA A 147 -1.75 -13.48 -0.16
C ALA A 147 -2.00 -14.70 -1.07
N GLY A 148 -3.22 -14.84 -1.58
CA GLY A 148 -3.55 -15.92 -2.50
C GLY A 148 -2.69 -15.88 -3.77
N LYS A 149 -2.44 -17.05 -4.38
CA LYS A 149 -1.59 -17.22 -5.58
C LYS A 149 -1.82 -16.15 -6.64
N GLN A 150 -3.08 -15.87 -6.98
CA GLN A 150 -3.43 -14.86 -7.98
C GLN A 150 -2.91 -13.46 -7.64
N HIS A 151 -3.05 -13.04 -6.39
CA HIS A 151 -2.56 -11.74 -5.94
C HIS A 151 -1.03 -11.66 -6.00
N VAL A 152 -0.33 -12.74 -5.68
CA VAL A 152 1.14 -12.78 -5.79
C VAL A 152 1.59 -12.53 -7.23
N TYR A 153 1.00 -13.21 -8.22
CA TYR A 153 1.30 -12.95 -9.64
C TYR A 153 0.91 -11.53 -10.06
N ASP A 154 -0.21 -11.01 -9.57
CA ASP A 154 -0.59 -9.62 -9.81
C ASP A 154 0.46 -8.62 -9.29
N PHE A 155 1.11 -8.91 -8.15
CA PHE A 155 2.20 -8.08 -7.63
C PHE A 155 3.45 -8.17 -8.51
N PHE A 156 3.74 -9.35 -9.08
CA PHE A 156 4.84 -9.50 -10.02
C PHE A 156 4.61 -8.72 -11.31
N ASP A 157 3.38 -8.75 -11.86
CA ASP A 157 3.01 -7.95 -13.02
C ASP A 157 3.14 -6.44 -12.74
N VAL A 158 2.77 -5.99 -11.53
CA VAL A 158 2.99 -4.60 -11.10
C VAL A 158 4.50 -4.29 -11.12
N PHE A 159 5.35 -5.17 -10.61
CA PHE A 159 6.80 -4.98 -10.66
C PHE A 159 7.32 -4.87 -12.10
N GLY A 160 6.97 -5.81 -12.99
CA GLY A 160 7.39 -5.79 -14.40
C GLY A 160 6.89 -4.56 -15.15
N ARG A 161 5.65 -4.13 -14.89
CA ARG A 161 5.12 -2.89 -15.46
C ARG A 161 5.91 -1.67 -15.01
N LEU A 162 6.12 -1.50 -13.70
CA LEU A 162 6.71 -0.27 -13.16
C LEU A 162 8.20 -0.15 -13.48
N THR A 163 8.94 -1.26 -13.49
CA THR A 163 10.33 -1.30 -13.99
C THR A 163 10.37 -0.84 -15.46
N SER A 164 9.56 -1.44 -16.33
CA SER A 164 9.46 -1.08 -17.76
C SER A 164 9.02 0.38 -17.96
N TRP A 165 8.02 0.84 -17.20
CA TRP A 165 7.53 2.21 -17.27
C TRP A 165 8.60 3.22 -16.85
N SER A 166 9.31 2.95 -15.74
CA SER A 166 10.38 3.82 -15.21
C SER A 166 11.62 3.90 -16.11
N TYR A 167 11.86 2.86 -16.90
CA TYR A 167 12.93 2.79 -17.90
C TYR A 167 12.55 3.53 -19.18
N LYS A 168 11.35 3.27 -19.73
CA LYS A 168 10.91 3.79 -21.02
C LYS A 168 10.44 5.25 -20.99
N ASN A 169 10.09 5.80 -19.82
CA ASN A 169 9.50 7.14 -19.69
C ASN A 169 10.32 8.10 -18.79
N PRO A 170 11.63 8.30 -19.02
CA PRO A 170 12.47 9.11 -18.13
C PRO A 170 12.13 10.62 -18.14
N GLY A 171 11.35 11.09 -19.12
CA GLY A 171 10.96 12.51 -19.25
C GLY A 171 9.52 12.85 -18.89
N GLN A 172 8.71 11.89 -18.45
CA GLN A 172 7.26 12.12 -18.21
C GLN A 172 6.92 12.81 -16.88
N ALA A 173 7.88 12.93 -15.96
CA ALA A 173 7.67 13.57 -14.67
C ALA A 173 8.93 14.25 -14.15
N ALA A 174 8.78 15.06 -13.10
CA ALA A 174 9.89 15.66 -12.38
C ALA A 174 10.88 14.57 -11.92
N ALA A 175 12.19 14.85 -12.04
CA ALA A 175 13.25 13.90 -11.72
C ALA A 175 13.13 13.31 -10.30
N ALA A 176 12.69 14.12 -9.33
CA ALA A 176 12.44 13.66 -7.96
C ALA A 176 11.37 12.58 -7.88
N HIS A 177 10.24 12.73 -8.58
CA HIS A 177 9.16 11.73 -8.56
C HIS A 177 9.59 10.41 -9.22
N LEU A 178 10.39 10.48 -10.30
CA LEU A 178 10.96 9.29 -10.92
C LEU A 178 11.98 8.59 -10.03
N LEU A 179 12.80 9.35 -9.29
CA LEU A 179 13.70 8.79 -8.29
C LEU A 179 12.93 8.05 -7.19
N HIS A 180 11.86 8.66 -6.67
CA HIS A 180 10.99 8.01 -5.68
C HIS A 180 10.31 6.75 -6.22
N LEU A 181 9.89 6.76 -7.49
CA LEU A 181 9.32 5.57 -8.11
C LEU A 181 10.36 4.44 -8.21
N ARG A 182 11.57 4.75 -8.66
CA ARG A 182 12.67 3.78 -8.75
C ARG A 182 13.01 3.19 -7.38
N ALA A 183 13.09 4.04 -6.35
CA ALA A 183 13.28 3.59 -4.97
C ALA A 183 12.12 2.67 -4.51
N GLY A 184 10.86 3.04 -4.79
CA GLY A 184 9.72 2.21 -4.46
C GLY A 184 9.70 0.87 -5.20
N VAL A 185 10.13 0.84 -6.47
CA VAL A 185 10.26 -0.40 -7.26
C VAL A 185 11.36 -1.29 -6.69
N TYR A 186 12.47 -0.70 -6.24
CA TYR A 186 13.53 -1.41 -5.54
C TYR A 186 13.05 -1.99 -4.20
N SER A 187 12.30 -1.23 -3.40
CA SER A 187 11.69 -1.76 -2.17
C SER A 187 10.70 -2.89 -2.46
N LEU A 188 9.94 -2.81 -3.56
CA LEU A 188 9.06 -3.89 -4.00
C LEU A 188 9.85 -5.13 -4.41
N PHE A 189 10.95 -4.97 -5.16
CA PHE A 189 11.85 -6.07 -5.51
C PHE A 189 12.31 -6.83 -4.27
N HIS A 190 12.85 -6.13 -3.27
CA HIS A 190 13.31 -6.74 -2.01
C HIS A 190 12.19 -7.47 -1.28
N ARG A 191 11.00 -6.86 -1.22
CA ARG A 191 9.86 -7.47 -0.56
C ARG A 191 9.40 -8.75 -1.27
N LEU A 192 9.29 -8.71 -2.59
CA LEU A 192 8.89 -9.87 -3.39
C LEU A 192 9.95 -10.97 -3.37
N TYR A 193 11.23 -10.61 -3.42
CA TYR A 193 12.34 -11.56 -3.37
C TYR A 193 12.47 -12.23 -2.00
N GLY A 194 12.35 -11.48 -0.90
CA GLY A 194 12.39 -12.05 0.45
C GLY A 194 11.14 -12.87 0.80
N MET A 195 9.96 -12.41 0.37
CA MET A 195 8.72 -13.10 0.70
C MET A 195 8.39 -14.25 -0.26
N PHE A 196 8.77 -14.18 -1.55
CA PHE A 196 8.37 -15.16 -2.57
C PHE A 196 9.52 -15.48 -3.56
N PRO A 197 10.73 -15.86 -3.08
CA PRO A 197 11.91 -16.03 -3.92
C PRO A 197 11.72 -16.98 -5.12
N CYS A 198 11.19 -18.19 -4.92
CA CYS A 198 11.00 -19.21 -5.95
C CYS A 198 9.96 -18.78 -6.99
N SER A 199 8.82 -18.25 -6.55
CA SER A 199 7.78 -17.76 -7.46
C SER A 199 8.25 -16.52 -8.23
N PHE A 200 8.92 -15.59 -7.55
CA PHE A 200 9.41 -14.36 -8.16
C PHE A 200 10.55 -14.64 -9.14
N MET A 201 11.53 -15.48 -8.79
CA MET A 201 12.60 -15.87 -9.74
C MET A 201 12.05 -16.59 -10.97
N SER A 202 11.02 -17.43 -10.81
CA SER A 202 10.33 -18.04 -11.94
C SER A 202 9.65 -17.00 -12.84
N TYR A 203 9.01 -15.99 -12.24
CA TYR A 203 8.43 -14.86 -12.97
C TYR A 203 9.52 -14.08 -13.72
N LEU A 204 10.61 -13.70 -13.04
CA LEU A 204 11.72 -12.94 -13.64
C LEU A 204 12.27 -13.66 -14.87
N ARG A 205 12.53 -14.98 -14.74
CA ARG A 205 13.03 -15.80 -15.85
C ARG A 205 12.06 -15.78 -17.04
N LEU A 206 10.76 -16.00 -16.80
CA LEU A 206 9.77 -16.06 -17.87
C LEU A 206 9.56 -14.68 -18.53
N HIS A 207 9.47 -13.63 -17.73
CA HIS A 207 9.14 -12.29 -18.21
C HIS A 207 10.31 -11.63 -18.95
N TYR A 208 11.53 -11.75 -18.40
CA TYR A 208 12.73 -11.09 -18.94
C TYR A 208 13.51 -11.93 -19.95
N SER A 209 13.15 -13.21 -20.18
CA SER A 209 13.62 -13.94 -21.35
C SER A 209 13.02 -13.43 -22.67
N MET A 210 11.91 -12.68 -22.60
CA MET A 210 11.28 -12.10 -23.77
C MET A 210 12.10 -10.90 -24.27
N LYS A 211 12.39 -10.87 -25.58
CA LYS A 211 13.27 -9.87 -26.21
C LYS A 211 12.85 -8.42 -25.91
N GLU A 212 11.55 -8.16 -25.84
CA GLU A 212 10.98 -6.83 -25.56
C GLU A 212 11.25 -6.29 -24.13
N ASN A 213 11.66 -7.16 -23.21
CA ASN A 213 11.94 -6.82 -21.82
C ASN A 213 13.44 -6.90 -21.48
N LEU A 214 14.30 -7.30 -22.43
CA LEU A 214 15.71 -7.54 -22.18
C LEU A 214 16.45 -6.27 -21.75
N ASP A 215 16.17 -5.12 -22.38
CA ASP A 215 16.79 -3.85 -22.02
C ASP A 215 16.40 -3.43 -20.59
N THR A 216 15.11 -3.54 -20.25
CA THR A 216 14.62 -3.29 -18.88
C THR A 216 15.31 -4.21 -17.87
N PHE A 217 15.54 -5.48 -18.23
CA PHE A 217 16.28 -6.40 -17.37
C PHE A 217 17.71 -5.91 -17.13
N GLN A 218 18.46 -5.64 -18.20
CA GLN A 218 19.88 -5.28 -18.12
C GLN A 218 20.09 -3.97 -17.35
N GLU A 219 19.25 -2.96 -17.59
CA GLU A 219 19.43 -1.62 -17.04
C GLU A 219 18.80 -1.42 -15.66
N VAL A 220 17.76 -2.20 -15.32
CA VAL A 220 17.00 -2.01 -14.07
C VAL A 220 17.09 -3.22 -13.15
N VAL A 221 16.73 -4.42 -13.63
CA VAL A 221 16.54 -5.59 -12.76
C VAL A 221 17.86 -6.30 -12.43
N GLN A 222 18.77 -6.42 -13.39
CA GLN A 222 20.08 -7.04 -13.21
C GLN A 222 20.92 -6.33 -12.14
N PRO A 223 20.98 -4.98 -12.09
CA PRO A 223 21.60 -4.26 -10.98
C PRO A 223 20.98 -4.63 -9.62
N MET A 224 19.65 -4.77 -9.53
CA MET A 224 18.99 -5.16 -8.29
C MET A 224 19.36 -6.57 -7.83
N LEU A 225 19.48 -7.52 -8.77
CA LEU A 225 19.95 -8.88 -8.50
C LEU A 225 21.39 -8.91 -7.97
N GLY A 226 22.24 -7.97 -8.41
CA GLY A 226 23.60 -7.81 -7.89
C GLY A 226 23.68 -7.29 -6.46
N LEU A 227 22.56 -6.77 -5.91
CA LEU A 227 22.46 -6.20 -4.57
C LEU A 227 21.72 -7.11 -3.57
N VAL A 228 21.53 -8.39 -3.90
CA VAL A 228 20.93 -9.37 -2.99
C VAL A 228 21.77 -10.62 -2.83
N ARG A 229 21.71 -11.21 -1.64
CA ARG A 229 22.23 -12.55 -1.34
C ARG A 229 21.36 -13.60 -2.01
N LEU A 230 21.95 -14.74 -2.34
CA LEU A 230 21.19 -15.91 -2.77
C LEU A 230 20.23 -16.35 -1.67
N HIS A 231 18.93 -16.26 -1.93
CA HIS A 231 17.91 -16.69 -0.97
C HIS A 231 17.99 -18.21 -0.74
N PRO A 232 18.12 -18.70 0.52
CA PRO A 232 18.27 -20.14 0.81
C PRO A 232 17.14 -21.02 0.28
N GLN A 233 15.90 -20.55 0.35
CA GLN A 233 14.72 -21.24 -0.20
C GLN A 233 14.78 -21.48 -1.71
N LEU A 234 15.66 -20.83 -2.48
CA LEU A 234 15.89 -21.21 -3.89
C LEU A 234 16.55 -22.59 -4.03
N VAL A 235 17.20 -23.09 -2.97
CA VAL A 235 17.85 -24.41 -2.93
C VAL A 235 16.88 -25.48 -2.43
N THR A 236 16.15 -25.21 -1.36
CA THR A 236 15.36 -26.22 -0.64
C THR A 236 13.85 -26.00 -0.69
N GLY A 237 13.41 -24.83 -1.12
CA GLY A 237 12.01 -24.42 -1.10
C GLY A 237 11.28 -24.71 -2.41
N THR A 238 9.96 -24.57 -2.37
CA THR A 238 9.07 -24.74 -3.54
C THR A 238 8.06 -23.61 -3.59
N GLN A 239 7.50 -23.34 -4.78
CA GLN A 239 6.45 -22.32 -4.94
C GLN A 239 5.21 -22.62 -4.09
N ASP A 240 4.88 -23.90 -3.89
CA ASP A 240 3.75 -24.30 -3.06
C ASP A 240 4.01 -24.01 -1.57
N TYR A 241 5.23 -24.27 -1.10
CA TYR A 241 5.61 -23.97 0.29
C TYR A 241 5.62 -22.46 0.57
N GLU A 242 5.94 -21.62 -0.42
CA GLU A 242 5.92 -20.16 -0.25
C GLU A 242 4.54 -19.61 0.11
N LEU A 243 3.50 -20.28 -0.38
CA LEU A 243 2.09 -19.94 -0.19
C LEU A 243 1.46 -20.68 1.00
N ASP A 244 2.20 -21.58 1.64
CA ASP A 244 1.72 -22.33 2.80
C ASP A 244 1.55 -21.39 4.01
N PRO A 245 0.35 -21.32 4.62
CA PRO A 245 0.09 -20.48 5.79
C PRO A 245 1.03 -20.72 6.97
N SER A 246 1.59 -21.93 7.10
CA SER A 246 2.53 -22.29 8.17
C SER A 246 3.85 -21.52 8.09
N ARG A 247 4.29 -21.09 6.90
CA ARG A 247 5.59 -20.39 6.71
C ARG A 247 5.72 -19.14 7.57
N TRP A 248 4.65 -18.35 7.62
CA TRP A 248 4.63 -17.05 8.32
C TRP A 248 3.83 -17.08 9.61
N ARG A 249 3.37 -18.26 10.05
CA ARG A 249 2.43 -18.39 11.18
C ARG A 249 2.99 -17.86 12.50
N SER A 250 4.30 -18.00 12.72
CA SER A 250 5.00 -17.57 13.94
C SER A 250 5.69 -16.21 13.81
N TYR A 251 5.46 -15.48 12.72
CA TYR A 251 6.13 -14.22 12.43
C TYR A 251 5.18 -13.05 12.63
N GLU A 252 5.67 -12.02 13.31
CA GLU A 252 5.05 -10.71 13.30
C GLU A 252 5.45 -9.93 12.05
N VAL A 253 4.74 -8.84 11.75
CA VAL A 253 4.99 -8.01 10.55
C VAL A 253 6.46 -7.57 10.46
N HIS A 254 7.07 -7.19 11.59
CA HIS A 254 8.44 -6.73 11.64
C HIS A 254 9.45 -7.87 11.42
N ASP A 255 9.17 -9.09 11.86
CA ASP A 255 10.03 -10.25 11.61
C ASP A 255 10.15 -10.52 10.10
N ILE A 256 9.02 -10.45 9.38
CA ILE A 256 8.99 -10.62 7.92
C ILE A 256 9.81 -9.52 7.22
N VAL A 257 9.75 -8.28 7.73
CA VAL A 257 10.55 -7.16 7.20
C VAL A 257 12.04 -7.43 7.41
N MET A 258 12.43 -7.91 8.59
CA MET A 258 13.83 -8.24 8.89
C MET A 258 14.34 -9.38 8.01
N GLU A 259 13.54 -10.44 7.78
CA GLU A 259 13.90 -11.52 6.86
C GLU A 259 14.16 -11.02 5.43
N CYS A 260 13.39 -10.05 4.95
CA CYS A 260 13.65 -9.43 3.65
C CYS A 260 14.94 -8.60 3.66
N SER A 261 15.17 -7.79 4.70
CA SER A 261 16.34 -6.90 4.81
C SER A 261 17.67 -7.67 4.90
N ARG A 262 17.69 -8.85 5.56
CA ARG A 262 18.87 -9.73 5.65
C ARG A 262 19.43 -10.17 4.30
N LEU A 263 18.60 -10.17 3.26
CA LEU A 263 19.01 -10.53 1.91
C LEU A 263 19.66 -9.37 1.17
N SER A 264 19.54 -8.13 1.66
CA SER A 264 20.13 -6.96 1.02
C SER A 264 21.64 -6.89 1.23
N LEU A 265 22.35 -6.51 0.16
CA LEU A 265 23.76 -6.14 0.17
C LEU A 265 23.96 -4.62 0.06
N ASP A 266 22.88 -3.85 -0.04
CA ASP A 266 22.95 -2.39 -0.08
C ASP A 266 23.32 -1.86 1.31
N PRO A 267 24.45 -1.14 1.47
CA PRO A 267 24.89 -0.61 2.76
C PRO A 267 23.89 0.31 3.46
N LEU A 268 22.96 0.92 2.72
CA LEU A 268 21.93 1.80 3.27
C LEU A 268 20.70 1.02 3.79
N GLU A 269 20.47 -0.20 3.29
CA GLU A 269 19.30 -1.05 3.61
C GLU A 269 19.69 -2.34 4.35
N SER A 270 20.98 -2.67 4.41
CA SER A 270 21.48 -3.82 5.16
C SER A 270 21.28 -3.57 6.65
N SER A 271 20.57 -4.47 7.34
CA SER A 271 20.65 -4.54 8.79
C SER A 271 22.11 -4.73 9.17
N CYS A 272 22.74 -3.77 9.84
CA CYS A 272 24.07 -3.93 10.43
C CYS A 272 24.05 -5.19 11.32
N GLU A 273 24.53 -6.31 10.78
CA GLU A 273 24.94 -7.46 11.54
C GLU A 273 26.46 -7.32 11.74
N ASP A 274 26.83 -6.53 12.75
CA ASP A 274 28.13 -6.62 13.43
C ASP A 274 27.94 -7.43 14.72
#